data_AF-G5Q662-F1
#
_entry.id   AF-G5Q662-F1
#
_cell.length_a   1.000
_cell.length_b   1.000
_cell.length_c   1.000
_cell.angle_alpha   90.00
_cell.angle_beta   90.00
_cell.angle_gamma   90.00
#
_symmetry.space_group_name_H-M   'P 1'
#
loop_
_entity.id
_entity.type
_entity.pdbx_description
1 polymer ?
#
loop_
_entity_poly.entity_id
_entity_poly.type
_entity_poly.pdbx_seq_one_letter_code
_entity_poly.pdbx_strand_id
1 'polypeptide(L)' 'MPESSEEEDDMLDKAWGLEPESRLSCQARVTDDDLVIEIPRYTINHAREH' A
#
# COMPACT_ATOMS: atom_id res chain seq x y z
N MET A 1 10.84 -8.73 -2.37
CA MET A 1 10.08 -7.65 -3.05
C MET A 1 10.97 -6.45 -3.32
N PRO A 2 10.77 -5.70 -4.42
CA PRO A 2 11.48 -4.45 -4.68
C PRO A 2 11.07 -3.37 -3.66
N GLU A 3 11.98 -2.44 -3.37
CA GLU A 3 11.73 -1.27 -2.50
C GLU A 3 10.62 -0.37 -3.09
N SER A 4 9.95 0.41 -2.23
CA SER A 4 9.00 1.44 -2.69
C SER A 4 9.75 2.56 -3.40
N SER A 5 9.07 3.19 -4.36
CA SER A 5 9.55 4.43 -4.98
C SER A 5 9.17 5.63 -4.12
N GLU A 6 9.89 6.74 -4.24
CA GLU A 6 9.55 8.00 -3.55
C GLU A 6 8.07 8.42 -3.78
N GLU A 7 7.56 8.24 -5.01
CA GLU A 7 6.14 8.53 -5.34
C GLU A 7 5.15 7.60 -4.62
N GLU A 8 5.57 6.38 -4.29
CA GLU A 8 4.75 5.43 -3.52
C GLU A 8 4.71 5.86 -2.06
N ASP A 9 5.86 6.24 -1.50
CA ASP A 9 5.98 6.72 -0.12
C ASP A 9 5.15 7.99 0.11
N ASP A 10 5.21 8.96 -0.81
CA ASP A 10 4.40 10.20 -0.78
C ASP A 10 2.87 9.93 -0.73
N MET A 11 2.44 8.80 -1.31
CA MET A 11 1.04 8.39 -1.33
C MET A 11 0.68 7.54 -0.11
N LEU A 12 1.61 6.71 0.39
CA LEU A 12 1.48 5.94 1.62
C LEU A 12 1.40 6.85 2.85
N ASP A 13 2.04 8.01 2.86
CA ASP A 13 1.90 9.04 3.90
C ASP A 13 0.44 9.50 4.11
N LYS A 14 -0.41 9.34 3.09
CA LYS A 14 -1.83 9.68 3.13
C LYS A 14 -2.70 8.47 3.47
N ALA A 15 -2.14 7.28 3.63
CA ALA A 15 -2.89 6.08 3.94
C ALA A 15 -3.36 6.06 5.39
N TRP A 16 -4.53 5.45 5.62
CA TRP A 16 -5.03 5.23 6.98
C TRP A 16 -4.36 3.99 7.58
N GLY A 17 -3.81 4.10 8.79
CA GLY A 17 -3.21 2.96 9.49
C GLY A 17 -1.92 2.44 8.83
N LEU A 18 -1.05 3.35 8.38
CA LEU A 18 0.24 3.01 7.77
C LEU A 18 1.13 2.22 8.73
N GLU A 19 1.65 1.09 8.25
CA GLU A 19 2.59 0.22 8.94
C GLU A 19 3.91 0.09 8.16
N PRO A 20 5.04 -0.33 8.79
CA PRO A 20 6.34 -0.44 8.11
C PRO A 20 6.35 -1.35 6.88
N GLU A 21 5.46 -2.33 6.81
CA GLU A 21 5.35 -3.28 5.69
C GLU A 21 4.23 -2.88 4.69
N SER A 22 3.60 -1.73 4.88
CA SER A 22 2.53 -1.24 4.00
C SER A 22 3.05 -0.94 2.61
N ARG A 23 2.29 -1.37 1.59
CA ARG A 23 2.60 -1.16 0.17
C ARG A 23 1.35 -0.87 -0.64
N LEU A 24 1.49 -0.09 -1.72
CA LEU A 24 0.41 0.09 -2.68
C LEU A 24 0.34 -1.16 -3.59
N SER A 25 -0.77 -1.92 -3.48
CA SER A 25 -0.94 -3.18 -4.21
C SER A 25 -0.82 -3.08 -5.73
N CYS A 26 -1.05 -1.91 -6.32
CA CYS A 26 -0.86 -1.66 -7.76
C CYS A 26 0.61 -1.55 -8.17
N GLN A 27 1.52 -1.26 -7.24
CA GLN A 27 2.96 -1.10 -7.46
C GLN A 27 3.77 -2.28 -6.88
N ALA A 28 3.26 -2.94 -5.84
CA ALA A 28 3.90 -4.08 -5.20
C ALA A 28 3.96 -5.30 -6.13
N ARG A 29 5.15 -5.59 -6.68
CA ARG A 29 5.40 -6.78 -7.51
C ARG A 29 5.97 -7.91 -6.66
N VAL A 30 5.33 -9.08 -6.75
CA VAL A 30 5.79 -10.31 -6.09
C VAL A 30 7.13 -10.77 -6.67
N THR A 31 7.98 -11.32 -5.81
CA THR A 31 9.24 -11.98 -6.17
C THR A 31 9.10 -13.48 -5.91
N ASP A 32 10.20 -14.20 -5.68
CA ASP A 32 10.19 -15.66 -5.57
C ASP A 32 9.70 -16.20 -4.21
N ASP A 33 9.37 -15.31 -3.27
CA ASP A 33 8.92 -15.67 -1.93
C ASP A 33 7.38 -15.65 -1.83
N ASP A 34 6.83 -16.63 -1.12
CA ASP A 34 5.41 -16.65 -0.77
C ASP A 34 5.09 -15.52 0.22
N LEU A 35 3.92 -14.88 0.05
CA LEU A 35 3.53 -13.71 0.83
C LEU A 35 2.14 -13.87 1.44
N VAL A 36 1.98 -13.34 2.65
CA VAL A 36 0.69 -13.15 3.30
C VAL A 36 0.38 -11.65 3.28
N ILE A 37 -0.77 -11.28 2.70
CA ILE A 37 -1.18 -9.88 2.54
C ILE A 37 -2.40 -9.62 3.43
N GLU A 38 -2.30 -8.64 4.32
CA GLU A 38 -3.44 -8.10 5.06
C GLU A 38 -4.05 -6.90 4.32
N ILE A 39 -5.38 -6.90 4.14
CA ILE A 39 -6.10 -5.77 3.55
C ILE A 39 -6.62 -4.88 4.69
N PRO A 40 -6.26 -3.58 4.74
CA PRO A 40 -6.74 -2.67 5.77
C PRO A 40 -8.27 -2.62 5.85
N ARG A 41 -8.82 -2.54 7.07
CA ARG A 41 -10.28 -2.50 7.27
C ARG A 41 -10.96 -1.25 6.72
N TYR A 42 -10.22 -0.15 6.61
CA TYR A 42 -10.70 1.13 6.10
C TYR A 42 -9.70 1.68 5.09
N THR A 43 -10.22 2.33 4.05
CA THR A 43 -9.41 3.00 3.04
C THR A 43 -9.96 4.40 2.80
N ILE A 44 -9.08 5.38 2.58
CA ILE A 44 -9.48 6.73 2.18
C ILE A 44 -9.83 6.66 0.70
N ASN A 45 -11.09 6.97 0.36
CA ASN A 45 -11.56 6.96 -1.01
C ASN A 45 -12.44 8.19 -1.27
N HIS A 46 -11.79 9.31 -1.61
CA HIS A 46 -12.47 10.56 -1.93
C HIS A 46 -13.46 10.45 -3.10
N ALA A 47 -13.31 9.47 -4.01
CA ALA A 47 -14.22 9.29 -5.12
C ALA A 47 -15.52 8.55 -4.74
N ARG A 48 -15.52 7.75 -3.66
CA ARG A 48 -16.74 7.12 -3.11
C ARG A 48 -17.47 8.03 -2.12
N GLU A 49 -16.79 9.03 -1.59
CA GLU A 49 -17.35 10.02 -0.68
C GLU A 49 -18.00 11.21 -1.42
N HIS A 50 -18.00 11.20 -2.75
CA HIS A 50 -18.71 12.12 -3.64
C HIS A 50 -19.89 11.46 -4.36
#